data_AF-A0A7Z8JXQ3-F1
#
_entry.id   AF-A0A7Z8JXQ3-F1
#
_cell.length_a   1.000
_cell.length_b   1.000
_cell.length_c   1.000
_cell.angle_alpha   90.00
_cell.angle_beta   90.00
_cell.angle_gamma   90.00
#
_symmetry.space_group_name_H-M   'P 1'
#
loop_
_entity.id
_entity.type
_entity.pdbx_description
1 polymer ?
#
loop_
_entity_poly.entity_id
_entity_poly.type
_entity_poly.pdbx_seq_one_letter_code
_entity_poly.pdbx_strand_id
1 'polypeptide(L)'
;MRFAYLGALLLALGGLALVDRRWRLAFWDAPRRAALCVGTGVVGFLLWDVAGLLLGIFARGESPHMTGLLLAPDLPLEEAVFLTLLCYNALLAWRGIDRALAARRTRTAGTAGEAAR
;
A
#
# COMPACT_ATOMS: atom_id res chain seq x y z
N MET A 1 9.01 18.95 14.74
CA MET A 1 8.00 19.35 13.73
C MET A 1 6.83 18.38 13.82
N ARG A 2 5.70 18.76 14.44
CA ARG A 2 4.63 17.86 14.91
C ARG A 2 3.72 17.25 13.82
N PHE A 3 4.13 17.31 12.55
CA PHE A 3 3.36 16.85 11.38
C PHE A 3 4.24 16.25 10.28
N ALA A 4 5.56 16.19 10.49
CA ALA A 4 6.50 15.77 9.44
C ALA A 4 6.24 14.33 8.99
N TYR A 5 5.86 13.46 9.92
CA TYR A 5 5.58 12.06 9.61
C TYR A 5 4.33 11.88 8.75
N LEU A 6 3.20 12.46 9.17
CA LEU A 6 1.97 12.44 8.38
C LEU A 6 2.19 13.08 7.00
N GLY A 7 2.91 14.20 6.93
CA GLY A 7 3.27 14.84 5.67
C GLY A 7 4.08 13.94 4.75
N ALA A 8 5.08 13.23 5.28
CA ALA A 8 5.87 12.27 4.51
C ALA A 8 5.02 11.08 4.00
N LEU A 9 4.10 10.57 4.83
CA LEU A 9 3.18 9.49 4.44
C LEU A 9 2.25 9.93 3.31
N LEU A 10 1.68 11.14 3.41
CA LEU A 10 0.81 11.69 2.36
C LEU A 10 1.58 11.95 1.07
N LEU A 11 2.81 12.46 1.15
CA LEU A 11 3.68 12.64 -0.01
C LEU A 11 3.95 11.31 -0.70
N ALA A 12 4.28 10.27 0.07
CA ALA A 12 4.55 8.94 -0.46
C ALA A 12 3.29 8.27 -1.06
N LEU A 13 2.13 8.42 -0.42
CA LEU A 13 0.84 7.99 -0.98
C LEU A 13 0.52 8.71 -2.29
N GLY A 14 0.75 10.03 -2.36
CA GLY A 14 0.60 10.82 -3.57
C GLY A 14 1.53 10.33 -4.69
N GLY A 15 2.78 10.01 -4.36
CA GLY A 15 3.75 9.41 -5.28
C GLY A 15 3.26 8.07 -5.84
N LEU A 16 2.79 7.17 -4.98
CA LEU A 16 2.19 5.88 -5.40
C LEU A 16 0.95 6.08 -6.27
N ALA A 17 0.08 7.04 -5.94
CA ALA A 17 -1.09 7.36 -6.75
C ALA A 17 -0.72 7.88 -8.14
N LEU A 18 0.37 8.66 -8.26
CA LEU A 18 0.88 9.15 -9.53
C LEU A 18 1.48 8.02 -10.39
N VAL A 19 2.25 7.13 -9.76
CA VAL A 19 2.75 5.88 -10.36
C VAL A 19 1.59 5.04 -10.88
N ASP A 20 0.58 4.81 -10.05
CA ASP A 20 -0.60 4.04 -10.44
C ASP A 20 -1.33 4.71 -11.61
N ARG A 21 -1.42 6.05 -11.63
CA ARG A 21 -2.02 6.80 -12.75
C ARG A 21 -1.23 6.65 -14.03
N ARG A 22 0.09 6.74 -13.95
CA ARG A 22 0.97 6.72 -15.13
C ARG A 22 0.92 5.39 -15.87
N TRP A 23 0.75 4.28 -15.16
CA TRP A 23 0.80 2.93 -15.72
C TRP A 23 -0.53 2.16 -15.60
N ARG A 24 -1.55 2.77 -15.00
CA ARG A 24 -2.89 2.20 -14.78
C ARG A 24 -2.81 0.79 -14.20
N LEU A 25 -2.15 0.64 -13.04
CA LEU A 25 -1.89 -0.68 -12.46
C LEU A 25 -3.08 -1.22 -11.67
N ALA A 26 -3.66 -0.43 -10.77
CA ALA A 26 -4.61 -0.89 -9.76
C ALA A 26 -5.87 -0.01 -9.71
N PHE A 27 -5.84 1.16 -9.08
CA PHE A 27 -7.03 2.00 -8.91
C PHE A 27 -7.53 2.57 -10.24
N TRP A 28 -6.64 2.87 -11.18
CA TRP A 28 -7.03 3.41 -12.50
C TRP A 28 -7.36 2.35 -13.56
N ASP A 29 -7.28 1.08 -13.18
CA ASP A 29 -7.72 -0.07 -13.99
C ASP A 29 -8.99 -0.69 -13.39
N ALA A 30 -8.98 -0.97 -12.09
CA ALA A 30 -10.07 -1.61 -11.36
C ALA A 30 -10.27 -1.00 -9.95
N PRO A 31 -10.85 0.21 -9.83
CA PRO A 31 -10.91 0.97 -8.57
C PRO A 31 -11.63 0.21 -7.46
N ARG A 32 -12.73 -0.50 -7.77
CA ARG A 32 -13.47 -1.28 -6.77
C ARG A 32 -12.64 -2.44 -6.20
N ARG A 33 -11.90 -3.15 -7.05
CA ARG A 33 -11.08 -4.29 -6.63
C ARG A 33 -9.86 -3.81 -5.83
N ALA A 34 -9.23 -2.73 -6.27
CA ALA A 34 -8.12 -2.11 -5.56
C ALA A 34 -8.55 -1.61 -4.17
N ALA A 35 -9.69 -0.90 -4.10
CA ALA A 35 -10.25 -0.43 -2.84
C ALA A 35 -10.59 -1.58 -1.88
N LEU A 36 -11.21 -2.66 -2.38
CA LEU A 36 -11.49 -3.84 -1.55
C LEU A 36 -10.21 -4.52 -1.06
N CYS A 37 -9.20 -4.68 -1.91
CA CYS A 37 -7.93 -5.32 -1.54
C CYS A 37 -7.17 -4.50 -0.48
N VAL A 38 -7.01 -3.20 -0.71
CA VAL A 38 -6.35 -2.31 0.25
C VAL A 38 -7.17 -2.22 1.53
N GLY A 39 -8.49 -2.01 1.43
CA GLY A 39 -9.38 -1.87 2.58
C GLY A 39 -9.41 -3.12 3.46
N THR A 40 -9.48 -4.31 2.88
CA THR A 40 -9.42 -5.57 3.65
C THR A 40 -8.08 -5.78 4.32
N GLY A 41 -6.96 -5.47 3.65
CA GLY A 41 -5.63 -5.51 4.26
C GLY A 41 -5.50 -4.55 5.43
N VAL A 42 -5.92 -3.28 5.25
CA VAL A 42 -5.89 -2.26 6.31
C VAL A 42 -6.74 -2.67 7.50
N VAL A 43 -7.98 -3.12 7.28
CA VAL A 43 -8.85 -3.58 8.38
C VAL A 43 -8.24 -4.78 9.10
N GLY A 44 -7.67 -5.75 8.37
CA GLY A 44 -7.01 -6.91 8.97
C GLY A 44 -5.83 -6.53 9.85
N PHE A 45 -4.96 -5.64 9.37
CA PHE A 45 -3.82 -5.15 10.16
C PHE A 45 -4.25 -4.30 11.35
N LEU A 46 -5.27 -3.45 11.20
CA LEU A 46 -5.81 -2.67 12.32
C LEU A 46 -6.38 -3.57 13.42
N LEU A 47 -7.12 -4.62 13.06
CA LEU A 47 -7.60 -5.59 14.04
C LEU A 47 -6.44 -6.30 14.75
N TRP A 48 -5.36 -6.59 14.02
CA TRP A 48 -4.16 -7.18 14.57
C TRP A 48 -3.42 -6.22 15.51
N ASP A 49 -3.28 -4.95 15.14
CA ASP A 49 -2.66 -3.90 15.97
C ASP A 49 -3.43 -3.72 17.27
N VAL A 50 -4.77 -3.64 17.20
CA VAL A 50 -5.63 -3.58 18.38
C VAL A 50 -5.48 -4.83 19.25
N ALA A 51 -5.41 -6.02 18.66
CA ALA A 51 -5.19 -7.25 19.42
C ALA A 51 -3.83 -7.24 20.14
N GLY A 52 -2.76 -6.82 19.47
CA GLY A 52 -1.43 -6.72 20.08
C GLY A 52 -1.33 -5.63 21.15
N LEU A 53 -2.08 -4.54 21.01
CA LEU A 53 -2.22 -3.50 22.03
C LEU A 53 -2.93 -4.05 23.27
N LEU A 54 -4.06 -4.75 23.09
CA LEU A 54 -4.82 -5.38 24.18
C LEU A 54 -4.02 -6.45 24.93
N LEU A 55 -3.16 -7.18 24.21
CA LEU A 55 -2.26 -8.18 24.79
C LEU A 55 -1.02 -7.56 25.45
N GLY A 56 -0.84 -6.23 25.38
CA GLY A 56 0.33 -5.53 25.93
C GLY A 56 1.64 -5.83 25.18
N ILE A 57 1.55 -6.37 23.96
CA ILE A 57 2.71 -6.69 23.11
C ILE A 57 3.25 -5.41 22.46
N PHE A 58 2.35 -4.50 22.08
CA PHE A 58 2.69 -3.22 21.50
C PHE A 58 2.69 -2.11 22.58
N ALA A 59 3.84 -1.44 22.72
CA ALA A 59 3.96 -0.26 23.55
C ALA A 59 3.62 1.00 22.74
N ARG A 60 2.96 1.97 23.38
CA ARG A 60 2.60 3.27 22.81
C ARG A 60 3.83 3.89 22.14
N GLY A 61 3.74 4.16 20.84
CA GLY A 61 4.73 4.98 20.14
C GLY A 61 4.60 6.43 20.60
N GLU A 62 5.03 6.78 21.80
CA GLU A 62 5.14 8.18 22.22
C GLU A 62 6.34 8.81 21.49
N SER A 63 6.20 9.02 20.19
CA SER A 63 7.20 9.71 19.39
C SER A 63 6.86 11.20 19.36
N PRO A 64 7.79 12.11 19.74
CA PRO A 64 7.57 13.56 19.80
C PRO A 64 7.31 14.22 18.43
N HIS A 65 7.12 13.44 17.37
CA HIS A 65 6.83 13.86 16.01
C HIS A 65 5.44 13.47 15.52
N MET A 66 4.67 12.72 16.33
CA MET A 66 3.29 12.35 16.01
C MET A 66 2.33 13.51 16.30
N THR A 67 1.26 13.59 15.53
CA THR A 67 0.28 14.68 15.61
C THR A 67 -0.52 14.64 16.91
N GLY A 68 -0.60 13.46 17.54
CA GLY A 68 -1.40 13.18 18.74
C GLY A 68 -2.87 12.88 18.43
N LEU A 69 -3.24 12.74 17.15
CA LEU A 69 -4.61 12.44 16.74
C LEU A 69 -4.84 10.92 16.78
N LEU A 70 -5.79 10.50 17.62
CA LEU A 70 -6.10 9.10 17.85
C LEU A 70 -7.37 8.69 17.08
N LEU A 71 -7.30 7.57 16.37
CA LEU A 71 -8.41 6.94 15.66
C LEU A 71 -9.23 6.02 16.57
N ALA A 72 -8.60 5.43 17.60
CA ALA A 72 -9.21 4.63 18.68
C ALA A 72 -8.41 4.85 19.98
N PRO A 73 -8.83 4.33 21.17
CA PRO A 73 -8.03 4.43 22.38
C PRO A 73 -6.62 3.90 22.11
N ASP A 74 -5.62 4.79 22.25
CA ASP A 74 -4.19 4.53 21.97
C ASP A 74 -3.79 4.20 20.51
N LEU A 75 -4.69 4.27 19.51
CA LEU A 75 -4.33 4.03 18.11
C LEU A 75 -4.17 5.34 17.31
N PRO A 76 -2.95 5.77 16.96
CA PRO A 76 -2.73 7.01 16.21
C PRO A 76 -3.19 6.91 14.75
N LEU A 77 -3.73 8.01 14.22
CA LEU A 77 -4.24 8.07 12.84
C LEU A 77 -3.14 7.75 11.82
N GLU A 78 -1.90 8.15 12.10
CA GLU A 78 -0.76 7.94 11.21
C GLU A 78 -0.49 6.46 10.95
N GLU A 79 -0.81 5.56 11.89
CA GLU A 79 -0.69 4.11 11.69
C GLU A 79 -1.67 3.63 10.63
N ALA A 80 -2.93 4.07 10.66
CA ALA A 80 -3.91 3.72 9.62
C ALA A 80 -3.47 4.24 8.23
N VAL A 81 -2.88 5.43 8.17
CA VAL A 81 -2.32 6.00 6.93
C VAL A 81 -1.10 5.19 6.47
N PHE A 82 -0.22 4.79 7.39
CA PHE A 82 0.93 3.95 7.11
C PHE A 82 0.52 2.56 6.60
N LEU A 83 -0.45 1.91 7.24
CA LEU A 83 -1.01 0.63 6.79
C LEU A 83 -1.65 0.75 5.41
N THR A 84 -2.33 1.86 5.14
CA THR A 84 -2.88 2.15 3.80
C THR A 84 -1.75 2.24 2.78
N LEU A 85 -0.69 2.98 3.08
CA LEU A 85 0.50 3.08 2.24
C LEU A 85 1.16 1.72 2.03
N LEU A 86 1.31 0.91 3.08
CA LEU A 86 1.91 -0.41 3.04
C LEU A 86 1.11 -1.36 2.13
N CYS A 87 -0.20 -1.46 2.37
CA CYS A 87 -1.10 -2.31 1.57
C CYS A 87 -1.13 -1.86 0.11
N TYR A 88 -1.19 -0.54 -0.11
CA TYR A 88 -1.24 0.02 -1.45
C TYR A 88 0.07 -0.21 -2.22
N ASN A 89 1.22 -0.03 -1.56
CA ASN A 89 2.52 -0.32 -2.14
C ASN A 89 2.65 -1.80 -2.52
N ALA A 90 2.23 -2.72 -1.65
CA ALA A 90 2.25 -4.14 -1.94
C ALA A 90 1.38 -4.50 -3.17
N LEU A 91 0.18 -3.92 -3.27
CA LEU A 91 -0.70 -4.11 -4.43
C LEU A 91 -0.06 -3.60 -5.73
N LEU A 92 0.55 -2.41 -5.70
CA LEU A 92 1.25 -1.84 -6.85
C LEU A 92 2.46 -2.67 -7.27
N ALA A 93 3.27 -3.11 -6.31
CA ALA A 93 4.42 -3.96 -6.57
C ALA A 93 3.99 -5.27 -7.23
N TRP A 94 2.96 -5.93 -6.68
CA TRP A 94 2.40 -7.16 -7.26
C TRP A 94 1.91 -6.95 -8.69
N ARG A 95 1.08 -5.93 -8.93
CA ARG A 95 0.54 -5.62 -10.27
C ARG A 95 1.63 -5.22 -11.26
N GLY A 96 2.67 -4.52 -10.79
CA GLY A 96 3.83 -4.16 -11.59
C GLY A 96 4.62 -5.38 -12.06
N ILE A 97 4.90 -6.31 -11.13
CA ILE A 97 5.61 -7.56 -11.42
C ILE A 97 4.78 -8.44 -12.36
N ASP A 98 3.49 -8.64 -12.07
CA ASP A 98 2.60 -9.47 -12.90
C ASP A 98 2.56 -8.97 -14.36
N ARG A 99 2.41 -7.65 -14.54
CA ARG A 99 2.38 -7.04 -15.86
C ARG A 99 3.74 -7.12 -16.58
N ALA A 100 4.85 -6.94 -15.85
CA ALA A 100 6.19 -7.08 -16.40
C ALA A 100 6.49 -8.51 -16.86
N LEU A 101 6.07 -9.51 -16.08
CA LEU A 101 6.20 -10.92 -16.44
C LEU A 101 5.32 -11.28 -17.65
N ALA A 102 4.09 -10.78 -17.72
CA ALA A 102 3.21 -10.97 -18.87
C ALA A 102 3.81 -10.38 -20.17
N ALA A 103 4.37 -9.17 -20.10
CA ALA A 103 5.03 -8.53 -21.25
C ALA A 103 6.31 -9.25 -21.71
N ARG A 104 7.01 -9.94 -20.80
CA ARG A 104 8.17 -10.77 -21.14
C ARG A 104 7.75 -12.04 -21.88
N ARG A 105 6.68 -12.71 -21.43
CA ARG A 105 6.16 -13.94 -22.07
C ARG A 105 5.74 -13.72 -23.53
N THR A 106 5.05 -12.61 -23.81
CA THR A 106 4.62 -12.29 -25.18
C THR A 106 5.80 -12.03 -26.11
N ARG A 107 6.86 -11.37 -25.62
CA ARG A 107 8.08 -11.12 -26.40
C ARG A 107 8.82 -12.40 -26.77
N THR A 108 9.00 -13.32 -25.82
CA THR A 108 9.67 -14.61 -26.06
C THR A 108 8.88 -15.50 -27.03
N ALA A 109 7.55 -15.50 -26.95
CA ALA A 109 6.69 -16.23 -27.88
C ALA A 109 6.79 -15.67 -29.31
N GLY A 110 6.85 -14.35 -29.46
CA GLY A 110 7.05 -13.69 -30.76
C GLY A 110 8.38 -14.06 -31.42
N THR A 111 9.49 -14.02 -30.66
CA THR A 111 10.82 -14.40 -31.17
C THR A 111 10.91 -15.88 -31.60
N ALA A 112 10.22 -16.78 -30.89
CA ALA A 112 10.19 -18.20 -31.23
C ALA A 112 9.36 -18.46 -32.51
N GLY A 113 8.25 -17.74 -32.69
CA GLY A 113 7.42 -17.84 -33.89
C GLY A 113 8.07 -17.27 -35.16
N GLU A 114 8.95 -16.28 -35.01
CA GLU A 114 9.73 -15.70 -36.12
C GLU A 114 10.94 -16.57 -36.49
N ALA A 115 11.57 -17.24 -35.53
CA ALA A 115 12.65 -18.19 -35.80
C ALA A 115 12.18 -19.53 -36.40
N ALA A 116 10.89 -19.85 -36.31
CA ALA A 116 10.28 -21.06 -36.85
C ALA A 116 9.69 -20.88 -38.27
N ARG A 117 9.77 -19.67 -38.84
CA ARG A 117 9.37 -19.33 -40.22
C ARG A 117 10.61 -19.23 -41.11
#